data_AF-A0A6P2F4Z6-F1
#
_entry.id   AF-A0A6P2F4Z6-F1
#
_cell.length_a   1.000
_cell.length_b   1.000
_cell.length_c   1.000
_cell.angle_alpha   90.00
_cell.angle_beta   90.00
_cell.angle_gamma   90.00
#
_symmetry.space_group_name_H-M   'P 1'
#
loop_
_entity.id
_entity.type
_entity.pdbx_description
1 polymer ?
#
loop_
_entity_poly.entity_id
_entity_poly.type
_entity_poly.pdbx_seq_one_letter_code
_entity_poly.pdbx_strand_id
1 'polypeptide(L)'
;MTAATLIKPAKSPAKAVRKSAVYVPSTDGSNVVARLAALQAAIREADEKLEAAYDRAERGEPYEVLLHHVAHELLIGDALAMLEDSPTQADAAANYEALFKPLAALQGAIGLAQGSGIEGTLKEAFELLDWAQNELDCCAGLPKLLPKGTRAEAAQRETPAPTRKRVDWLEVDIADGDLRSAEILMEMAHMECQWQYSDAEASERAQERIIVMLDAIGNQVAEARERLQAVITEVIGDKS
;
A
#
# COMPACT_ATOMS: atom_id res chain seq x y z
N MET A 1 31.47 69.94 26.19
CA MET A 1 30.85 69.51 24.92
C MET A 1 31.24 68.06 24.68
N THR A 2 30.35 67.13 24.95
CA THR A 2 30.57 65.68 24.77
C THR A 2 29.32 65.10 24.13
N ALA A 3 29.51 64.52 22.94
CA ALA A 3 28.45 64.04 22.06
C ALA A 3 27.84 62.74 22.58
N ALA A 4 26.51 62.65 22.60
CA ALA A 4 25.77 61.45 22.88
C ALA A 4 25.57 60.64 21.58
N THR A 5 26.18 59.47 21.50
CA THR A 5 25.99 58.51 20.41
C THR A 5 24.70 57.73 20.64
N LEU A 6 23.70 57.96 19.78
CA LEU A 6 22.41 57.27 19.79
C LEU A 6 22.55 55.91 19.07
N ILE A 7 22.59 54.81 19.81
CA ILE A 7 22.57 53.44 19.24
C ILE A 7 21.12 53.08 18.91
N LYS A 8 20.80 52.95 17.61
CA LYS A 8 19.51 52.44 17.14
C LYS A 8 19.41 50.92 17.41
N PRO A 9 18.25 50.39 17.86
CA PRO A 9 18.06 48.96 17.94
C PRO A 9 17.91 48.35 16.54
N ALA A 10 18.69 47.29 16.29
CA ALA A 10 18.61 46.50 15.07
C ALA A 10 17.25 45.79 14.97
N LYS A 11 16.57 45.97 13.84
CA LYS A 11 15.35 45.25 13.46
C LYS A 11 15.69 43.77 13.31
N SER A 12 15.17 42.91 14.17
CA SER A 12 15.24 41.45 13.97
C SER A 12 14.57 41.08 12.63
N PRO A 13 15.17 40.22 11.81
CA PRO A 13 14.55 39.77 10.57
C PRO A 13 13.32 38.94 10.91
N ALA A 14 12.18 39.32 10.32
CA ALA A 14 10.93 38.58 10.44
C ALA A 14 11.14 37.14 9.96
N LYS A 15 10.82 36.16 10.80
CA LYS A 15 10.72 34.75 10.40
C LYS A 15 9.73 34.67 9.24
N ALA A 16 10.18 34.16 8.11
CA ALA A 16 9.31 33.82 7.00
C ALA A 16 8.32 32.75 7.48
N VAL A 17 7.07 33.17 7.67
CA VAL A 17 5.94 32.26 7.82
C VAL A 17 5.82 31.54 6.48
N ARG A 18 6.33 30.31 6.41
CA ARG A 18 5.99 29.39 5.32
C ARG A 18 4.48 29.19 5.43
N LYS A 19 3.73 29.81 4.52
CA LYS A 19 2.34 29.44 4.30
C LYS A 19 2.39 27.99 3.85
N SER A 20 2.01 27.07 4.73
CA SER A 20 1.51 25.77 4.30
C SER A 20 0.41 26.09 3.30
N ALA A 21 0.66 25.75 2.04
CA ALA A 21 -0.36 25.84 1.02
C ALA A 21 -1.40 24.79 1.38
N VAL A 22 -2.44 25.21 2.11
CA VAL A 22 -3.66 24.42 2.23
C VAL A 22 -4.10 24.19 0.81
N TYR A 23 -3.99 22.95 0.35
CA TYR A 23 -4.44 22.53 -0.97
C TYR A 23 -5.95 22.77 -1.03
N VAL A 24 -6.36 23.69 -1.92
CA VAL A 24 -7.77 23.95 -2.21
C VAL A 24 -8.02 23.39 -3.62
N PRO A 25 -8.69 22.25 -3.77
CA PRO A 25 -8.95 21.65 -5.07
C PRO A 25 -9.77 22.62 -5.95
N SER A 26 -9.45 22.67 -7.24
CA SER A 26 -10.27 23.39 -8.22
C SER A 26 -11.67 22.77 -8.29
N THR A 27 -12.71 23.57 -8.05
CA THR A 27 -14.12 23.17 -8.06
C THR A 27 -14.74 23.12 -9.46
N ASP A 28 -13.95 23.22 -10.53
CA ASP A 28 -14.46 23.05 -11.89
C ASP A 28 -14.80 21.58 -12.14
N GLY A 29 -16.01 21.19 -11.71
CA GLY A 29 -16.54 19.83 -11.74
C GLY A 29 -16.63 19.18 -13.12
N SER A 30 -16.27 19.90 -14.20
CA SER A 30 -16.25 19.42 -15.58
C SER A 30 -14.87 18.98 -16.08
N ASN A 31 -13.77 19.26 -15.37
CA ASN A 31 -12.42 18.92 -15.86
C ASN A 31 -11.87 17.65 -15.17
N VAL A 32 -12.20 16.49 -15.74
CA VAL A 32 -11.76 15.19 -15.21
C VAL A 32 -10.24 15.07 -15.15
N VAL A 33 -9.53 15.65 -16.12
CA VAL A 33 -8.06 15.59 -16.22
C VAL A 33 -7.43 16.36 -15.06
N ALA A 34 -7.93 17.54 -14.75
CA ALA A 34 -7.42 18.35 -13.63
C ALA A 34 -7.70 17.67 -12.28
N ARG A 35 -8.91 17.12 -12.08
CA ARG A 35 -9.28 16.41 -10.85
C ARG A 35 -8.44 15.14 -10.66
N LEU A 36 -8.27 14.36 -11.72
CA LEU A 36 -7.44 13.15 -11.69
C LEU A 36 -5.98 13.49 -11.40
N ALA A 37 -5.41 14.50 -12.07
CA ALA A 37 -4.04 14.93 -11.81
C ALA A 37 -3.84 15.36 -10.35
N ALA A 38 -4.84 16.04 -9.77
CA ALA A 38 -4.78 16.51 -8.39
C ALA A 38 -4.96 15.36 -7.38
N LEU A 39 -5.83 14.39 -7.68
CA LEU A 39 -5.94 13.12 -6.95
C LEU A 39 -4.59 12.38 -6.93
N GLN A 40 -4.00 12.17 -8.10
CA GLN A 40 -2.72 11.47 -8.23
C GLN A 40 -1.58 12.20 -7.50
N ALA A 41 -1.57 13.54 -7.56
CA ALA A 41 -0.62 14.34 -6.80
C ALA A 41 -0.80 14.15 -5.29
N ALA A 42 -2.04 14.16 -4.79
CA ALA A 42 -2.31 13.97 -3.36
C ALA A 42 -1.88 12.58 -2.86
N ILE A 43 -2.15 11.52 -3.63
CA ILE A 43 -1.72 10.15 -3.27
C ILE A 43 -0.19 10.06 -3.20
N ARG A 44 0.52 10.57 -4.22
CA ARG A 44 2.00 10.58 -4.22
C ARG A 44 2.57 11.44 -3.09
N GLU A 45 1.97 12.59 -2.83
CA GLU A 45 2.41 13.47 -1.74
C GLU A 45 2.17 12.84 -0.36
N ALA A 46 1.11 12.05 -0.20
CA ALA A 46 0.87 11.29 1.01
C ALA A 46 1.92 10.18 1.20
N ASP A 47 2.21 9.43 0.14
CA ASP A 47 3.25 8.39 0.11
C ASP A 47 4.63 8.95 0.51
N GLU A 48 5.06 10.06 -0.12
CA GLU A 48 6.30 10.76 0.22
C GLU A 48 6.36 11.20 1.69
N LYS A 49 5.22 11.63 2.27
CA LYS A 49 5.14 12.01 3.68
C LYS A 49 5.24 10.81 4.61
N LEU A 50 4.65 9.68 4.24
CA LEU A 50 4.72 8.44 5.03
C LEU A 50 6.14 7.90 5.05
N GLU A 51 6.82 7.86 3.90
CA GLU A 51 8.24 7.50 3.82
C GLU A 51 9.11 8.45 4.66
N ALA A 52 8.89 9.77 4.54
CA ALA A 52 9.62 10.74 5.33
C ALA A 52 9.35 10.63 6.85
N ALA A 53 8.16 10.19 7.24
CA ALA A 53 7.83 9.93 8.65
C ALA A 53 8.46 8.63 9.14
N TYR A 54 8.47 7.59 8.31
CA TYR A 54 9.12 6.31 8.60
C TYR A 54 10.63 6.47 8.75
N ASP A 55 11.31 7.17 7.84
CA ASP A 55 12.75 7.46 7.91
C ASP A 55 13.14 8.25 9.17
N ARG A 56 12.21 9.05 9.70
CA ARG A 56 12.40 9.85 10.93
C ARG A 56 12.01 9.11 12.20
N ALA A 57 11.32 7.98 12.10
CA ALA A 57 10.93 7.20 13.26
C ALA A 57 12.18 6.67 13.96
N GLU A 58 12.23 6.84 15.28
CA GLU A 58 13.31 6.27 16.07
C GLU A 58 13.07 4.76 16.25
N ARG A 59 14.13 3.96 16.15
CA ARG A 59 14.02 2.50 16.30
C ARG A 59 13.52 2.12 17.69
N GLY A 60 12.53 1.24 17.73
CA GLY A 60 11.90 0.76 18.97
C GLY A 60 10.74 1.62 19.44
N GLU A 61 10.40 2.70 18.73
CA GLU A 61 9.21 3.49 19.01
C GLU A 61 7.93 2.70 18.63
N PRO A 62 6.84 2.85 19.40
CA PRO A 62 5.63 2.04 19.22
C PRO A 62 4.95 2.27 17.87
N TYR A 63 5.17 3.41 17.22
CA TYR A 63 4.63 3.74 15.90
C TYR A 63 5.48 3.22 14.74
N GLU A 64 6.72 2.78 14.95
CA GLU A 64 7.64 2.32 13.88
C GLU A 64 7.05 1.13 13.11
N VAL A 65 6.61 0.10 13.83
CA VAL A 65 6.04 -1.13 13.23
C VAL A 65 4.78 -0.81 12.43
N LEU A 66 3.96 0.10 12.94
CA LEU A 66 2.69 0.46 12.31
C LEU A 66 2.91 1.34 11.07
N LEU A 67 3.90 2.23 11.11
CA LEU A 67 4.33 3.00 9.94
C LEU A 67 4.95 2.12 8.86
N HIS A 68 5.76 1.12 9.24
CA HIS A 68 6.30 0.15 8.30
C HIS A 68 5.17 -0.56 7.54
N HIS A 69 4.17 -1.05 8.28
CA HIS A 69 3.02 -1.75 7.71
C HIS A 69 2.19 -0.84 6.78
N VAL A 70 1.95 0.41 7.18
CA VAL A 70 1.20 1.36 6.34
C VAL A 70 1.95 1.69 5.06
N ALA A 71 3.22 2.08 5.16
CA ALA A 71 4.02 2.56 4.02
C ALA A 71 4.33 1.42 3.03
N HIS A 72 4.71 0.24 3.52
CA HIS A 72 5.25 -0.79 2.65
C HIS A 72 4.30 -1.96 2.35
N GLU A 73 3.20 -2.11 3.11
CA GLU A 73 2.28 -3.25 2.94
C GLU A 73 0.85 -2.84 2.58
N LEU A 74 0.35 -1.70 3.07
CA LEU A 74 -1.05 -1.30 2.85
C LEU A 74 -1.24 -0.34 1.67
N LEU A 75 -0.26 0.51 1.35
CA LEU A 75 -0.32 1.44 0.21
C LEU A 75 0.29 0.84 -1.07
N ILE A 76 -0.05 -0.41 -1.38
CA ILE A 76 0.38 -1.10 -2.60
C ILE A 76 -0.83 -1.65 -3.36
N GLY A 77 -0.62 -2.07 -4.61
CA GLY A 77 -1.65 -2.72 -5.41
C GLY A 77 -2.86 -1.82 -5.67
N ASP A 78 -4.05 -2.26 -5.26
CA ASP A 78 -5.32 -1.59 -5.54
C ASP A 78 -5.40 -0.17 -4.97
N ALA A 79 -4.69 0.10 -3.87
CA ALA A 79 -4.57 1.43 -3.26
C ALA A 79 -3.90 2.48 -4.19
N LEU A 80 -3.25 2.01 -5.27
CA LEU A 80 -2.54 2.81 -6.24
C LEU A 80 -3.11 2.71 -7.66
N ALA A 81 -4.23 2.00 -7.87
CA ALA A 81 -4.82 1.80 -9.19
C ALA A 81 -5.16 3.13 -9.91
N MET A 82 -5.44 4.19 -9.16
CA MET A 82 -5.71 5.52 -9.70
C MET A 82 -4.45 6.28 -10.17
N LEU A 83 -3.25 5.78 -9.88
CA LEU A 83 -1.99 6.36 -10.38
C LEU A 83 -1.65 5.92 -11.81
N GLU A 84 -2.41 4.99 -12.36
CA GLU A 84 -2.26 4.48 -13.72
C GLU A 84 -2.64 5.54 -14.78
N ASP A 85 -2.13 5.38 -16.01
CA ASP A 85 -2.32 6.33 -17.11
C ASP A 85 -3.78 6.41 -17.61
N SER A 86 -4.59 5.38 -17.37
CA SER A 86 -5.96 5.28 -17.87
C SER A 86 -6.90 4.61 -16.86
N PRO A 87 -7.23 5.29 -15.75
CA PRO A 87 -8.06 4.73 -14.70
C PRO A 87 -9.53 4.63 -15.13
N THR A 88 -10.19 3.60 -14.64
CA THR A 88 -11.61 3.28 -14.90
C THR A 88 -12.48 3.53 -13.66
N GLN A 89 -13.80 3.43 -13.84
CA GLN A 89 -14.72 3.46 -12.68
C GLN A 89 -14.49 2.31 -11.71
N ALA A 90 -14.08 1.14 -12.21
CA ALA A 90 -13.77 -0.02 -11.38
C ALA A 90 -12.51 0.24 -10.55
N ASP A 91 -11.48 0.84 -11.15
CA ASP A 91 -10.25 1.22 -10.43
C ASP A 91 -10.55 2.25 -9.34
N ALA A 92 -11.43 3.22 -9.60
CA ALA A 92 -11.83 4.19 -8.60
C ALA A 92 -12.55 3.54 -7.41
N ALA A 93 -13.48 2.60 -7.68
CA ALA A 93 -14.19 1.88 -6.63
C ALA A 93 -13.26 0.96 -5.82
N ALA A 94 -12.38 0.22 -6.50
CA ALA A 94 -11.38 -0.62 -5.84
C ALA A 94 -10.45 0.21 -4.96
N ASN A 95 -9.96 1.34 -5.48
CA ASN A 95 -9.07 2.21 -4.74
C ASN A 95 -9.78 2.88 -3.53
N TYR A 96 -11.04 3.30 -3.70
CA TYR A 96 -11.87 3.80 -2.59
C TYR A 96 -11.94 2.80 -1.43
N GLU A 97 -12.22 1.53 -1.73
CA GLU A 97 -12.31 0.48 -0.72
C GLU A 97 -10.93 0.13 -0.12
N ALA A 98 -9.89 0.08 -0.95
CA ALA A 98 -8.53 -0.22 -0.53
C ALA A 98 -7.99 0.80 0.50
N LEU A 99 -8.40 2.07 0.40
CA LEU A 99 -7.94 3.14 1.29
C LEU A 99 -8.45 3.04 2.74
N PHE A 100 -9.49 2.24 3.05
CA PHE A 100 -10.00 2.14 4.42
C PHE A 100 -8.96 1.59 5.41
N LYS A 101 -8.23 0.55 5.02
CA LYS A 101 -7.20 -0.09 5.87
C LYS A 101 -6.02 0.84 6.17
N PRO A 102 -5.33 1.45 5.19
CA PRO A 102 -4.23 2.36 5.47
C PRO A 102 -4.70 3.60 6.25
N LEU A 103 -5.90 4.14 6.00
CA LEU A 103 -6.44 5.26 6.79
C LEU A 103 -6.66 4.88 8.27
N ALA A 104 -7.26 3.72 8.54
CA ALA A 104 -7.46 3.25 9.91
C ALA A 104 -6.14 3.00 10.65
N ALA A 105 -5.17 2.38 9.97
CA ALA A 105 -3.84 2.16 10.52
C ALA A 105 -3.10 3.48 10.77
N LEU A 106 -3.14 4.42 9.81
CA LEU A 106 -2.53 5.73 9.95
C LEU A 106 -3.13 6.54 11.10
N GLN A 107 -4.44 6.44 11.34
CA GLN A 107 -5.09 7.05 12.50
C GLN A 107 -4.55 6.47 13.82
N GLY A 108 -4.30 5.16 13.87
CA GLY A 108 -3.61 4.51 14.99
C GLY A 108 -2.18 5.01 15.17
N ALA A 109 -1.41 5.12 14.08
CA ALA A 109 -0.04 5.63 14.09
C ALA A 109 0.01 7.09 14.60
N ILE A 110 -0.93 7.95 14.18
CA ILE A 110 -1.05 9.32 14.68
C ILE A 110 -1.28 9.34 16.20
N GLY A 111 -2.15 8.45 16.70
CA GLY A 111 -2.40 8.32 18.14
C GLY A 111 -1.16 7.92 18.94
N LEU A 112 -0.37 6.97 18.41
CA LEU A 112 0.88 6.52 19.03
C LEU A 112 2.00 7.57 18.93
N ALA A 113 2.01 8.34 17.84
CA ALA A 113 2.99 9.39 17.59
C ALA A 113 2.63 10.73 18.28
N GLN A 114 1.60 10.77 19.14
CA GLN A 114 1.14 12.02 19.74
C GLN A 114 2.25 12.73 20.54
N GLY A 115 2.50 13.99 20.22
CA GLY A 115 3.57 14.80 20.82
C GLY A 115 4.96 14.55 20.23
N SER A 116 5.11 13.61 19.30
CA SER A 116 6.36 13.37 18.58
C SER A 116 6.60 14.42 17.48
N GLY A 117 7.83 14.44 16.94
CA GLY A 117 8.18 15.31 15.82
C GLY A 117 7.54 14.93 14.47
N ILE A 118 6.93 13.74 14.36
CA ILE A 118 6.34 13.23 13.11
C ILE A 118 4.80 13.32 13.07
N GLU A 119 4.14 13.59 14.21
CA GLU A 119 2.67 13.64 14.31
C GLU A 119 2.02 14.52 13.24
N GLY A 120 2.59 15.71 13.01
CA GLY A 120 2.08 16.65 12.00
C GLY A 120 2.17 16.10 10.59
N THR A 121 3.29 15.46 10.23
CA THR A 121 3.48 14.83 8.92
C THR A 121 2.47 13.70 8.69
N LEU A 122 2.21 12.89 9.72
CA LEU A 122 1.23 11.80 9.63
C LEU A 122 -0.20 12.32 9.45
N LYS A 123 -0.55 13.42 10.15
CA LYS A 123 -1.85 14.10 9.96
C LYS A 123 -2.01 14.64 8.55
N GLU A 124 -0.98 15.28 7.99
CA GLU A 124 -1.01 15.76 6.61
C GLU A 124 -1.17 14.60 5.61
N ALA A 125 -0.45 13.49 5.80
CA ALA A 125 -0.63 12.29 4.97
C ALA A 125 -2.06 11.73 5.06
N PHE A 126 -2.62 11.68 6.28
CA PHE A 126 -3.99 11.23 6.51
C PHE A 126 -5.01 12.11 5.81
N GLU A 127 -4.90 13.43 5.93
CA GLU A 127 -5.82 14.38 5.29
C GLU A 127 -5.79 14.26 3.76
N LEU A 128 -4.62 14.01 3.16
CA LEU A 128 -4.47 13.80 1.72
C LEU A 128 -5.15 12.50 1.26
N LEU A 129 -4.94 11.39 1.99
CA LEU A 129 -5.55 10.10 1.67
C LEU A 129 -7.06 10.08 1.94
N ASP A 130 -7.53 10.74 3.00
CA ASP A 130 -8.96 10.87 3.31
C ASP A 130 -9.68 11.71 2.25
N TRP A 131 -9.05 12.82 1.82
CA TRP A 131 -9.55 13.58 0.68
C TRP A 131 -9.59 12.74 -0.60
N ALA A 132 -8.53 11.97 -0.89
CA ALA A 132 -8.48 11.10 -2.05
C ALA A 132 -9.57 10.03 -2.01
N GLN A 133 -9.82 9.41 -0.86
CA GLN A 133 -10.91 8.46 -0.67
C GLN A 133 -12.26 9.15 -0.92
N ASN A 134 -12.53 10.30 -0.33
CA ASN A 134 -13.78 11.05 -0.55
C ASN A 134 -14.01 11.41 -2.04
N GLU A 135 -12.95 11.72 -2.77
CA GLU A 135 -13.01 12.03 -4.20
C GLU A 135 -13.34 10.80 -5.08
N LEU A 136 -13.03 9.60 -4.59
CA LEU A 136 -13.25 8.32 -5.25
C LEU A 136 -14.59 7.65 -4.90
N ASP A 137 -15.33 8.18 -3.94
CA ASP A 137 -16.68 7.71 -3.61
C ASP A 137 -17.56 7.69 -4.87
N CYS A 138 -18.32 6.60 -5.09
CA CYS A 138 -19.29 6.48 -6.17
C CYS A 138 -20.32 7.63 -6.24
N CYS A 139 -20.58 8.30 -5.10
CA CYS A 139 -21.42 9.48 -5.04
C CYS A 139 -20.71 10.76 -5.52
N ALA A 140 -19.37 10.79 -5.48
CA ALA A 140 -18.55 11.90 -5.93
C ALA A 140 -18.62 12.11 -7.45
N GLY A 141 -18.05 13.23 -7.89
CA GLY A 141 -18.08 13.64 -9.30
C GLY A 141 -17.05 12.92 -10.17
N LEU A 142 -15.86 12.58 -9.62
CA LEU A 142 -14.76 12.03 -10.42
C LEU A 142 -15.08 10.63 -10.99
N PRO A 143 -15.57 9.64 -10.22
CA PRO A 143 -15.83 8.31 -10.77
C PRO A 143 -16.86 8.32 -11.90
N LYS A 144 -17.86 9.20 -11.84
CA LYS A 144 -18.90 9.33 -12.88
C LYS A 144 -18.34 9.79 -14.24
N LEU A 145 -17.18 10.43 -14.24
CA LEU A 145 -16.52 10.95 -15.43
C LEU A 145 -15.48 9.98 -16.02
N LEU A 146 -15.12 8.91 -15.29
CA LEU A 146 -14.18 7.89 -15.75
C LEU A 146 -14.84 6.90 -16.71
N PRO A 147 -14.08 6.27 -17.61
CA PRO A 147 -14.59 5.25 -18.52
C PRO A 147 -15.13 4.02 -17.77
N LYS A 148 -16.25 3.50 -18.27
CA LYS A 148 -16.85 2.22 -17.81
C LYS A 148 -16.16 1.04 -18.48
N GLY A 149 -15.93 -0.03 -17.71
CA GLY A 149 -15.38 -1.30 -18.19
C GLY A 149 -14.16 -1.74 -17.38
N THR A 150 -13.71 -2.96 -17.64
CA THR A 150 -12.44 -3.46 -17.11
C THR A 150 -11.25 -2.84 -17.86
N ARG A 151 -10.08 -2.83 -17.23
CA ARG A 151 -8.85 -2.26 -17.81
C ARG A 151 -8.52 -2.83 -19.21
N ALA A 152 -8.82 -4.11 -19.44
CA ALA A 152 -8.66 -4.79 -20.72
C ALA A 152 -9.62 -4.26 -21.81
N GLU A 153 -10.82 -3.81 -21.43
CA GLU A 153 -11.82 -3.24 -22.35
C GLU A 153 -11.56 -1.75 -22.63
N ALA A 154 -11.02 -1.03 -21.65
CA ALA A 154 -10.59 0.37 -21.81
C ALA A 154 -9.41 0.48 -22.79
N ALA A 155 -8.40 -0.39 -22.65
CA ALA A 155 -7.22 -0.44 -23.52
C ALA A 155 -7.53 -0.84 -24.97
N GLN A 156 -8.63 -1.58 -25.22
CA GLN A 156 -9.05 -2.00 -26.56
C GLN A 156 -9.74 -0.90 -27.40
N ARG A 157 -10.12 0.23 -26.78
CA ARG A 157 -10.71 1.37 -27.51
C ARG A 157 -9.65 2.23 -28.21
N GLU A 158 -8.38 2.05 -27.89
CA GLU A 158 -7.25 2.60 -28.63
C GLU A 158 -6.64 1.50 -29.52
N THR A 159 -6.50 1.78 -30.82
CA THR A 159 -6.07 0.89 -31.92
C THR A 159 -4.91 -0.08 -31.58
N PRO A 160 -4.88 -1.34 -32.08
CA PRO A 160 -4.09 -2.41 -31.45
C PRO A 160 -2.65 -2.55 -31.98
N ALA A 161 -1.70 -2.84 -31.08
CA ALA A 161 -0.40 -3.49 -31.37
C ALA A 161 0.24 -4.12 -30.11
N PRO A 162 1.19 -5.05 -30.30
CA PRO A 162 0.99 -6.48 -30.52
C PRO A 162 0.89 -7.27 -29.20
N THR A 163 0.22 -8.43 -29.28
CA THR A 163 0.10 -9.45 -28.25
C THR A 163 1.45 -9.83 -27.64
N ARG A 164 1.70 -9.41 -26.39
CA ARG A 164 2.71 -10.04 -25.55
C ARG A 164 2.17 -11.37 -25.05
N LYS A 165 2.92 -12.44 -25.32
CA LYS A 165 2.67 -13.78 -24.79
C LYS A 165 2.56 -13.68 -23.27
N ARG A 166 1.51 -14.31 -22.74
CA ARG A 166 1.30 -14.62 -21.33
C ARG A 166 2.59 -15.26 -20.81
N VAL A 167 3.24 -14.59 -19.86
CA VAL A 167 4.40 -15.15 -19.16
C VAL A 167 3.85 -16.23 -18.24
N ASP A 168 4.31 -17.47 -18.45
CA ASP A 168 4.06 -18.56 -17.52
C ASP A 168 4.60 -18.16 -16.15
N TRP A 169 3.78 -18.36 -15.12
CA TRP A 169 4.02 -17.87 -13.77
C TRP A 169 5.36 -18.39 -13.23
N LEU A 170 6.08 -17.46 -12.59
CA LEU A 170 7.33 -17.66 -11.86
C LEU A 170 7.32 -18.95 -11.04
N GLU A 171 8.42 -19.72 -11.15
CA GLU A 171 8.88 -20.59 -10.07
C GLU A 171 9.09 -19.71 -8.83
N VAL A 172 8.21 -19.87 -7.84
CA VAL A 172 8.39 -19.29 -6.51
C VAL A 172 9.36 -20.20 -5.78
N ASP A 173 10.60 -19.76 -5.62
CA ASP A 173 11.52 -20.35 -4.65
C ASP A 173 10.93 -20.16 -3.25
N ILE A 174 10.47 -21.27 -2.65
CA ILE A 174 10.06 -21.33 -1.24
C ILE A 174 11.35 -21.30 -0.39
N ALA A 175 11.98 -20.13 -0.35
CA ALA A 175 13.09 -19.86 0.54
C ALA A 175 12.52 -19.26 1.83
N ASP A 176 12.26 -20.18 2.78
CA ASP A 176 12.06 -20.01 4.22
C ASP A 176 10.76 -20.70 4.66
N GLY A 177 10.88 -22.02 4.89
CA GLY A 177 9.84 -22.94 5.33
C GLY A 177 9.33 -22.69 6.76
N ASP A 178 8.94 -21.46 7.07
CA ASP A 178 8.14 -21.18 8.26
C ASP A 178 6.68 -21.53 7.97
N LEU A 179 6.11 -22.41 8.80
CA LEU A 179 4.69 -22.77 8.82
C LEU A 179 3.79 -21.54 8.89
N ARG A 180 4.27 -20.46 9.51
CA ARG A 180 3.52 -19.21 9.65
C ARG A 180 3.37 -18.46 8.33
N SER A 181 4.37 -18.54 7.46
CA SER A 181 4.31 -17.97 6.10
C SER A 181 3.36 -18.77 5.21
N ALA A 182 3.29 -20.10 5.40
CA ALA A 182 2.31 -20.95 4.73
C ALA A 182 0.87 -20.66 5.20
N GLU A 183 0.65 -20.43 6.50
CA GLU A 183 -0.65 -20.04 7.06
C GLU A 183 -1.12 -18.68 6.52
N ILE A 184 -0.23 -17.69 6.42
CA ILE A 184 -0.55 -16.38 5.86
C ILE A 184 -0.87 -16.47 4.37
N LEU A 185 -0.09 -17.22 3.60
CA LEU A 185 -0.37 -17.46 2.17
C LEU A 185 -1.69 -18.21 1.97
N MET A 186 -2.07 -19.12 2.88
CA MET A 186 -3.36 -19.79 2.87
C MET A 186 -4.51 -18.82 3.18
N GLU A 187 -4.35 -17.94 4.16
CA GLU A 187 -5.36 -16.96 4.53
C GLU A 187 -5.56 -15.93 3.40
N MET A 188 -4.48 -15.51 2.76
CA MET A 188 -4.51 -14.66 1.56
C MET A 188 -5.17 -15.37 0.37
N ALA A 189 -4.80 -16.62 0.08
CA ALA A 189 -5.41 -17.39 -1.00
C ALA A 189 -6.89 -17.71 -0.74
N HIS A 190 -7.28 -17.94 0.53
CA HIS A 190 -8.68 -18.12 0.93
C HIS A 190 -9.49 -16.85 0.73
N MET A 191 -8.95 -15.69 1.13
CA MET A 191 -9.58 -14.40 0.87
C MET A 191 -9.66 -14.11 -0.64
N GLU A 192 -8.59 -14.30 -1.41
CA GLU A 192 -8.63 -14.07 -2.86
C GLU A 192 -9.64 -15.00 -3.58
N CYS A 193 -9.78 -16.25 -3.15
CA CYS A 193 -10.78 -17.17 -3.71
C CYS A 193 -12.23 -16.73 -3.44
N GLN A 194 -12.51 -16.16 -2.26
CA GLN A 194 -13.83 -15.62 -1.93
C GLN A 194 -14.17 -14.35 -2.73
N TRP A 195 -13.16 -13.55 -3.09
CA TRP A 195 -13.37 -12.26 -3.76
C TRP A 195 -13.33 -12.37 -5.30
N GLN A 196 -12.53 -13.26 -5.89
CA GLN A 196 -12.43 -13.40 -7.36
C GLN A 196 -13.50 -14.30 -7.99
N TYR A 197 -14.04 -15.27 -7.24
CA TYR A 197 -15.02 -16.20 -7.77
C TYR A 197 -16.36 -15.97 -7.09
N SER A 198 -17.26 -15.22 -7.74
CA SER A 198 -18.67 -15.09 -7.33
C SER A 198 -19.47 -16.40 -7.46
N ASP A 199 -18.79 -17.53 -7.63
CA ASP A 199 -19.30 -18.86 -7.91
C ASP A 199 -18.67 -19.87 -6.93
N ALA A 200 -19.51 -20.47 -6.09
CA ALA A 200 -19.10 -21.36 -5.01
C ALA A 200 -18.33 -22.58 -5.52
N GLU A 201 -18.65 -23.08 -6.72
CA GLU A 201 -18.03 -24.28 -7.30
C GLU A 201 -16.61 -24.02 -7.81
N ALA A 202 -16.29 -22.76 -8.15
CA ALA A 202 -14.93 -22.35 -8.50
C ALA A 202 -14.06 -22.10 -7.25
N SER A 203 -14.65 -21.55 -6.19
CA SER A 203 -13.98 -21.41 -4.88
C SER A 203 -13.65 -22.78 -4.28
N GLU A 204 -14.56 -23.76 -4.34
CA GLU A 204 -14.34 -25.11 -3.82
C GLU A 204 -13.18 -25.82 -4.54
N ARG A 205 -13.12 -25.75 -5.88
CA ARG A 205 -12.01 -26.31 -6.68
C ARG A 205 -10.67 -25.64 -6.41
N ALA A 206 -10.66 -24.34 -6.11
CA ALA A 206 -9.43 -23.64 -5.72
C ALA A 206 -8.95 -24.09 -4.33
N GLN A 207 -9.87 -24.24 -3.37
CA GLN A 207 -9.58 -24.78 -2.05
C GLN A 207 -9.04 -26.22 -2.11
N GLU A 208 -9.65 -27.11 -2.91
CA GLU A 208 -9.14 -28.47 -3.10
C GLU A 208 -7.71 -28.50 -3.64
N ARG A 209 -7.38 -27.60 -4.57
CA ARG A 209 -6.02 -27.51 -5.13
C ARG A 209 -4.99 -27.03 -4.10
N ILE A 210 -5.36 -26.06 -3.26
CA ILE A 210 -4.53 -25.59 -2.16
C ILE A 210 -4.27 -26.73 -1.17
N ILE A 211 -5.31 -27.50 -0.81
CA ILE A 211 -5.19 -28.66 0.07
C ILE A 211 -4.21 -29.69 -0.51
N VAL A 212 -4.32 -30.02 -1.80
CA VAL A 212 -3.40 -30.96 -2.47
C VAL A 212 -1.96 -30.45 -2.48
N MET A 213 -1.75 -29.14 -2.69
CA MET A 213 -0.41 -28.56 -2.63
C MET A 213 0.18 -28.61 -1.22
N LEU A 214 -0.62 -28.36 -0.19
CA LEU A 214 -0.19 -28.45 1.21
C LEU A 214 0.18 -29.89 1.60
N ASP A 215 -0.60 -30.88 1.15
CA ASP A 215 -0.29 -32.30 1.36
C ASP A 215 1.03 -32.68 0.67
N ALA A 216 1.26 -32.18 -0.55
CA ALA A 216 2.53 -32.39 -1.26
C ALA A 216 3.72 -31.76 -0.52
N ILE A 217 3.58 -30.54 -0.01
CA ILE A 217 4.61 -29.86 0.78
C ILE A 217 4.86 -30.60 2.10
N GLY A 218 3.81 -31.01 2.80
CA GLY A 218 3.91 -31.78 4.05
C GLY A 218 4.66 -33.10 3.86
N ASN A 219 4.39 -33.82 2.77
CA ASN A 219 5.10 -35.04 2.41
C ASN A 219 6.58 -34.78 2.10
N GLN A 220 6.91 -33.70 1.39
CA GLN A 220 8.30 -33.32 1.11
C GLN A 220 9.08 -32.95 2.38
N VAL A 221 8.44 -32.24 3.32
CA VAL A 221 9.04 -31.89 4.62
C VAL A 221 9.25 -33.13 5.49
N ALA A 222 8.29 -34.07 5.50
CA ALA A 222 8.43 -35.34 6.19
C ALA A 222 9.61 -36.16 5.64
N GLU A 223 9.73 -36.25 4.31
CA GLU A 223 10.84 -36.94 3.65
C GLU A 223 12.19 -36.27 3.94
N ALA A 224 12.25 -34.94 3.91
CA ALA A 224 13.46 -34.19 4.26
C ALA A 224 13.89 -34.44 5.72
N ARG A 225 12.93 -34.53 6.65
CA ARG A 225 13.19 -34.87 8.05
C ARG A 225 13.71 -36.30 8.20
N GLU A 226 13.14 -37.27 7.49
CA GLU A 226 13.63 -38.67 7.53
C GLU A 226 15.06 -38.78 6.99
N ARG A 227 15.37 -38.10 5.89
CA ARG A 227 16.73 -38.02 5.34
C ARG A 227 17.70 -37.39 6.33
N LEU A 228 17.31 -36.29 6.98
CA LEU A 228 18.13 -35.64 8.01
C LEU A 228 18.35 -36.57 9.21
N GLN A 229 17.32 -37.28 9.65
CA GLN A 229 17.42 -38.24 10.76
C GLN A 229 18.37 -39.40 10.42
N ALA A 230 18.32 -39.91 9.19
CA ALA A 230 19.24 -40.94 8.71
C ALA A 230 20.70 -40.46 8.75
N VAL A 231 20.96 -39.25 8.25
CA VAL A 231 22.30 -38.62 8.30
C VAL A 231 22.78 -38.43 9.74
N ILE A 232 21.91 -37.95 10.63
CA ILE A 232 22.24 -37.79 12.05
C ILE A 232 22.60 -39.14 12.68
N THR A 233 21.84 -40.19 12.39
CA THR A 233 22.10 -41.54 12.91
C THR A 233 23.40 -42.12 12.36
N GLU A 234 23.75 -41.90 11.09
CA GLU A 234 25.04 -42.30 10.51
C GLU A 234 26.21 -41.59 11.19
N VAL A 235 26.14 -40.25 11.29
CA VAL A 235 27.22 -39.41 11.84
C VAL A 235 27.44 -39.63 13.34
N ILE A 236 26.38 -39.93 14.10
CA ILE A 236 26.47 -40.20 15.55
C ILE A 236 26.73 -41.68 15.81
N GLY A 237 26.20 -42.59 14.99
CA GLY A 237 26.38 -44.03 15.11
C GLY A 237 27.81 -44.50 14.84
N ASP A 238 28.53 -43.86 13.91
CA ASP A 238 29.93 -44.16 13.58
C ASP A 238 30.96 -43.68 14.64
N LYS A 239 30.50 -43.00 15.70
CA LYS A 239 31.37 -42.49 16.78
C LYS A 239 31.37 -43.37 18.04
N SER A 240 30.81 -44.57 17.98
CA SER A 240 30.79 -45.57 19.07
C SER A 240 31.66 -46.77 18.73
#